data_AF-A0A8T7H530-F1
#
_entry.id   AF-A0A8T7H530-F1
#
_cell.length_a   1.000
_cell.length_b   1.000
_cell.length_c   1.000
_cell.angle_alpha   90.00
_cell.angle_beta   90.00
_cell.angle_gamma   90.00
#
_symmetry.space_group_name_H-M   'P 1'
#
loop_
_entity.id
_entity.type
_entity.pdbx_description
1 polymer ?
#
loop_
_entity_poly.entity_id
_entity_poly.type
_entity_poly.pdbx_seq_one_letter_code
_entity_poly.pdbx_strand_id
1 'polypeptide(L)' 'MVTLEDVAGNVPCGPDPEVHIKKIEERVRMGFDHICVHQIGHQQQEFMEFYREKVLPHFQ' A
#
# COMPACT_ATOMS: atom_id res chain seq x y z
N MET A 1 22.25 3.95 0.79
CA MET A 1 21.84 4.34 -0.57
C MET A 1 20.78 3.33 -0.97
N VAL A 2 19.56 3.75 -1.28
CA VAL A 2 18.46 2.86 -1.67
C VAL A 2 18.47 2.82 -3.21
N THR A 3 18.57 1.63 -3.79
CA THR A 3 18.50 1.41 -5.25
C THR A 3 17.05 1.34 -5.73
N LEU A 4 16.82 1.49 -7.04
CA LEU A 4 15.49 1.28 -7.63
C LEU A 4 14.95 -0.12 -7.33
N GLU A 5 15.83 -1.12 -7.29
CA GLU A 5 15.48 -2.50 -6.97
C GLU A 5 15.05 -2.66 -5.49
N ASP A 6 15.72 -1.96 -4.57
CA ASP A 6 15.35 -1.94 -3.14
C ASP A 6 13.94 -1.37 -2.91
N VAL A 7 13.52 -0.38 -3.72
CA VAL A 7 12.18 0.22 -3.67
C VAL A 7 11.15 -0.69 -4.35
N ALA A 8 11.44 -1.18 -5.56
CA ALA A 8 10.50 -1.97 -6.35
C ALA A 8 10.11 -3.30 -5.67
N GLY A 9 11.02 -3.91 -4.92
CA GLY A 9 10.75 -5.16 -4.20
C GLY A 9 10.02 -5.00 -2.86
N ASN A 10 10.11 -3.83 -2.22
CA ASN A 10 9.62 -3.64 -0.83
C ASN A 10 8.45 -2.67 -0.70
N VAL A 11 8.27 -1.77 -1.65
CA VAL A 11 7.25 -0.72 -1.60
C VAL A 11 6.15 -1.05 -2.61
N PRO A 12 4.88 -1.17 -2.17
CA PRO A 12 3.79 -1.41 -3.09
C PRO A 12 3.62 -0.19 -4.01
N CYS A 13 3.71 -0.41 -5.32
CA CYS A 13 3.70 0.63 -6.34
C CYS A 13 2.70 0.31 -7.45
N GLY A 14 2.10 1.35 -8.03
CA GLY A 14 1.20 1.24 -9.18
C GLY A 14 -0.28 1.12 -8.80
N PRO A 15 -1.16 0.88 -9.80
CA PRO A 15 -2.61 0.92 -9.63
C PRO A 15 -3.24 -0.45 -9.28
N ASP A 16 -2.44 -1.47 -8.98
CA ASP A 16 -2.93 -2.82 -8.66
C ASP A 16 -3.26 -2.94 -7.16
N PRO A 17 -4.55 -3.04 -6.77
CA PRO A 17 -4.92 -3.15 -5.36
C PRO A 17 -4.36 -4.39 -4.68
N GLU A 18 -4.15 -5.50 -5.40
CA GLU A 18 -3.63 -6.75 -4.83
C GLU A 18 -2.21 -6.60 -4.28
N VAL A 19 -1.39 -5.78 -4.93
CA VAL A 19 -0.03 -5.47 -4.47
C VAL A 19 -0.06 -4.76 -3.11
N HIS A 20 -1.02 -3.85 -2.91
CA HIS A 20 -1.20 -3.15 -1.64
C HIS A 20 -1.78 -4.08 -0.56
N ILE A 21 -2.81 -4.84 -0.90
CA ILE A 21 -3.50 -5.76 0.02
C ILE A 21 -2.51 -6.79 0.57
N LYS A 22 -1.76 -7.48 -0.30
CA LYS A 22 -0.77 -8.50 0.13
C LYS A 22 0.26 -7.91 1.07
N LYS A 23 0.71 -6.67 0.82
CA LYS A 23 1.70 -6.02 1.68
C LYS A 23 1.14 -5.67 3.05
N ILE A 24 -0.11 -5.21 3.10
CA ILE A 24 -0.82 -4.93 4.36
C ILE A 24 -1.02 -6.25 5.13
N GLU A 25 -1.50 -7.31 4.48
CA GLU A 25 -1.68 -8.62 5.11
C GLU A 25 -0.39 -9.20 5.68
N GLU A 26 0.75 -9.04 4.99
CA GLU A 26 2.06 -9.44 5.53
C GLU A 26 2.34 -8.76 6.87
N ARG A 27 2.00 -7.47 7.00
CA ARG A 27 2.17 -6.72 8.26
C ARG A 27 1.15 -7.16 9.30
N VAL A 28 -0.11 -7.37 8.93
CA VAL A 28 -1.12 -7.91 9.86
C VAL A 28 -0.68 -9.27 10.42
N ARG A 29 -0.15 -10.17 9.58
CA ARG A 29 0.38 -11.48 10.00
C ARG A 29 1.57 -11.37 10.96
N MET A 30 2.32 -10.28 10.93
CA MET A 30 3.39 -9.98 11.89
C MET A 30 2.87 -9.40 13.21
N GLY A 31 1.56 -9.19 13.36
CA GLY A 31 0.93 -8.71 14.59
C GLY A 31 0.77 -7.19 14.68
N PHE A 32 0.93 -6.46 13.58
CA PHE A 32 0.64 -5.01 13.54
C PHE A 32 -0.88 -4.78 13.56
N ASP A 33 -1.33 -3.86 14.40
CA ASP A 33 -2.75 -3.46 14.56
C ASP A 33 -3.09 -2.12 13.88
N HIS A 34 -2.07 -1.28 13.64
CA HIS A 34 -2.19 0.00 12.95
C HIS A 34 -1.20 0.08 11.79
N ILE A 35 -1.71 0.29 10.58
CA ILE A 35 -0.90 0.43 9.36
C ILE A 35 -1.13 1.82 8.76
N CYS A 36 -0.06 2.62 8.72
CA CYS A 36 -0.06 3.92 8.06
C CYS A 36 0.44 3.78 6.63
N VAL A 37 -0.30 4.33 5.67
CA VAL A 37 0.10 4.38 4.25
C VAL A 37 0.38 5.83 3.87
N HIS A 38 1.52 6.08 3.24
CA HIS A 38 1.94 7.40 2.78
C HIS A 38 2.22 7.35 1.28
N GLN A 39 1.40 8.05 0.49
CA GLN A 39 1.62 8.20 -0.94
C GLN A 39 2.48 9.43 -1.22
N ILE A 40 3.54 9.27 -2.02
CA ILE A 40 4.60 10.26 -2.24
C ILE A 40 4.26 11.27 -3.36
N GLY A 41 3.45 10.87 -4.33
CA GLY A 41 3.14 11.65 -5.53
C GLY A 41 2.11 12.77 -5.32
N HIS A 42 1.85 13.52 -6.38
CA HIS A 42 0.94 14.67 -6.32
C HIS A 42 -0.55 14.30 -6.40
N GLN A 43 -0.90 13.11 -6.92
CA GLN A 43 -2.27 12.62 -7.05
C GLN A 43 -2.83 12.08 -5.72
N GLN A 44 -2.91 12.95 -4.71
CA GLN A 44 -3.32 12.57 -3.36
C GLN A 44 -4.81 12.21 -3.29
N GLN A 45 -5.67 12.95 -4.01
CA GLN A 45 -7.11 12.69 -3.98
C GLN A 45 -7.44 11.35 -4.65
N GLU A 46 -6.89 11.10 -5.82
CA GLU A 46 -7.07 9.86 -6.58
C GLU A 46 -6.54 8.66 -5.79
N PHE A 47 -5.43 8.82 -5.07
CA PHE A 47 -4.93 7.80 -4.14
C PHE A 47 -5.94 7.47 -3.03
N MET A 48 -6.55 8.49 -2.41
CA MET A 48 -7.53 8.29 -1.35
C MET A 48 -8.80 7.60 -1.88
N GLU A 49 -9.27 7.97 -3.07
CA GLU A 49 -10.40 7.34 -3.74
C GLU A 49 -10.08 5.87 -4.09
N PHE A 50 -8.90 5.62 -4.67
CA PHE A 50 -8.42 4.26 -4.94
C PHE A 50 -8.37 3.40 -3.68
N TYR A 51 -7.78 3.89 -2.59
CA TYR A 51 -7.73 3.12 -1.34
C TYR A 51 -9.12 2.84 -0.78
N ARG A 52 -10.01 3.84 -0.78
CA ARG A 52 -11.39 3.69 -0.32
C ARG A 52 -12.15 2.64 -1.11
N GLU A 53 -12.02 2.64 -2.43
CA GLU A 53 -12.84 1.79 -3.30
C GLU A 53 -12.26 0.41 -3.54
N LYS A 54 -10.93 0.28 -3.54
CA LYS A 54 -10.25 -0.92 -4.05
C LYS A 54 -9.42 -1.68 -3.00
N VAL A 55 -8.96 -1.02 -1.94
CA VAL A 55 -8.04 -1.63 -0.96
C VAL A 55 -8.72 -1.85 0.39
N LEU A 56 -9.29 -0.80 0.99
CA LEU A 56 -9.88 -0.86 2.33
C LEU A 56 -11.05 -1.86 2.49
N PRO A 57 -11.94 -2.08 1.49
CA PRO A 57 -13.03 -3.04 1.63
C PRO A 57 -12.58 -4.49 1.89
N HIS A 58 -11.32 -4.85 1.61
CA HIS A 58 -10.77 -6.18 1.91
C HIS A 58 -10.50 -6.41 3.40
N PHE A 59 -10.37 -5.34 4.19
CA PHE A 59 -10.00 -5.39 5.62
C PHE A 59 -11.15 -4.99 6.56
N GLN A 60 -12.38 -4.94 6.05
CA GLN A 60 -13.60 -4.61 6.81
C GLN A 60 -14.40 -5.84 7.21
#